data_AF-A0A1L8CWP0-F1
#
_entry.id   AF-A0A1L8CWP0-F1
#
_cell.length_a   1.000
_cell.length_b   1.000
_cell.length_c   1.000
_cell.angle_alpha   90.00
_cell.angle_beta   90.00
_cell.angle_gamma   90.00
#
_symmetry.space_group_name_H-M   'P 1'
#
loop_
_entity.id
_entity.type
_entity.pdbx_description
1 polymer ?
#
loop_
_entity_poly.entity_id
_entity_poly.type
_entity_poly.pdbx_seq_one_letter_code
_entity_poly.pdbx_strand_id
1 'polypeptide(L)'
;MFAGLDLGSTNTKLVIIREDGSLLFKIIPTKFEPVKAGEAILRETGEDIQRLVVTGYGRVAFNRGKVVTEITCQAKGCHELFPEVEFILDLGGQDAKIIKKDGQGRVVNFLMNDKCAAGTGRFLEVILAAIGDEFQDEVLVNEVKAVPINSMCTVFAESEVISLLARGTPKREVVAGLFKTVAKRLAKFVASLGQPRKLIFTGGGANYKALRFFLQRELGIEVVVPPEPSVTAALGAALIAKEA
;
A
#
# COMPACT_ATOMS: atom_id res chain seq x y z
N MET A 1 15.16 -0.69 -22.65
CA MET A 1 14.71 -0.52 -21.24
C MET A 1 13.24 -0.89 -21.09
N PHE A 2 12.86 -1.41 -19.92
CA PHE A 2 11.50 -1.89 -19.62
C PHE A 2 10.89 -1.09 -18.48
N ALA A 3 9.64 -0.67 -18.63
CA ALA A 3 8.99 0.18 -17.64
C ALA A 3 7.65 -0.40 -17.17
N GLY A 4 7.36 -0.18 -15.89
CA GLY A 4 6.10 -0.46 -15.26
C GLY A 4 5.53 0.82 -14.64
N LEU A 5 4.30 1.16 -15.01
CA LEU A 5 3.61 2.37 -14.55
C LEU A 5 2.37 1.99 -13.75
N ASP A 6 2.37 2.25 -12.45
CA ASP A 6 1.20 2.12 -11.58
C ASP A 6 0.48 3.47 -11.44
N LEU A 7 -0.67 3.60 -12.09
CA LEU A 7 -1.55 4.77 -12.04
C LEU A 7 -2.53 4.64 -10.87
N GLY A 8 -2.03 4.76 -9.64
CA GLY A 8 -2.85 4.71 -8.43
C GLY A 8 -3.73 5.94 -8.24
N SER A 9 -4.70 5.85 -7.33
CA SER A 9 -5.64 6.95 -7.01
C SER A 9 -4.96 8.14 -6.32
N THR A 10 -3.98 7.86 -5.46
CA THR A 10 -3.28 8.85 -4.63
C THR A 10 -1.91 9.20 -5.21
N ASN A 11 -1.17 8.17 -5.63
CA ASN A 11 0.18 8.30 -6.16
C ASN A 11 0.35 7.48 -7.44
N THR A 12 1.05 8.06 -8.40
CA THR A 12 1.52 7.41 -9.62
C THR A 12 2.98 6.97 -9.40
N LYS A 13 3.30 5.72 -9.71
CA LYS A 13 4.64 5.17 -9.52
C LYS A 13 5.15 4.60 -10.82
N LEU A 14 6.43 4.82 -11.08
CA LEU A 14 7.16 4.32 -12.22
C LEU A 14 8.33 3.50 -11.72
N VAL A 15 8.53 2.32 -12.31
CA VAL A 15 9.75 1.53 -12.17
C VAL A 15 10.31 1.29 -13.57
N ILE A 16 11.61 1.53 -13.74
CA ILE A 16 12.37 1.26 -14.96
C ILE A 16 13.44 0.22 -14.63
N ILE A 17 13.50 -0.81 -15.47
CA ILE A 17 14.58 -1.79 -15.52
C ILE A 17 15.44 -1.45 -16.72
N ARG A 18 16.67 -0.99 -16.46
CA ARG A 18 17.66 -0.72 -17.50
C ARG A 18 18.29 -2.02 -18.02
N GLU A 19 19.01 -1.93 -19.13
CA GLU A 19 19.62 -3.10 -19.78
C GLU A 19 20.74 -3.73 -18.95
N ASP A 20 21.44 -2.92 -18.15
CA ASP A 20 22.43 -3.37 -17.17
C ASP A 20 21.81 -4.04 -15.92
N GLY A 21 20.48 -4.12 -15.86
CA GLY A 21 19.72 -4.67 -14.74
C GLY A 21 19.49 -3.69 -13.59
N SER A 22 19.99 -2.46 -13.67
CA SER A 22 19.74 -1.45 -12.65
C SER A 22 18.27 -1.03 -12.61
N LEU A 23 17.79 -0.75 -11.39
CA LEU A 23 16.42 -0.34 -11.12
C LEU A 23 16.39 1.16 -10.80
N LEU A 24 15.48 1.87 -11.45
CA LEU A 24 15.11 3.24 -11.09
C LEU A 24 13.62 3.24 -10.75
N PHE A 25 13.25 3.90 -9.65
CA PHE A 25 11.85 4.14 -9.34
C PHE A 25 11.59 5.61 -9.06
N LYS A 26 10.36 6.03 -9.30
CA LYS A 26 9.88 7.38 -9.02
C LYS A 26 8.42 7.33 -8.60
N ILE A 27 8.05 8.22 -7.69
CA ILE A 27 6.69 8.37 -7.19
C ILE A 27 6.31 9.84 -7.32
N ILE A 28 5.14 10.13 -7.90
CA ILE A 28 4.56 11.47 -7.91
C ILE A 28 3.10 11.43 -7.45
N PRO A 29 2.56 12.53 -6.87
CA PRO A 29 1.15 12.61 -6.55
C PRO A 29 0.28 12.54 -7.82
N THR A 30 -0.77 11.72 -7.79
CA THR A 30 -1.71 11.57 -8.92
C THR A 30 -2.59 12.80 -9.12
N LYS A 31 -2.95 13.49 -8.02
CA LYS A 31 -3.81 14.68 -8.00
C LYS A 31 -5.14 14.51 -8.76
N PHE A 32 -5.75 13.33 -8.70
CA PHE A 32 -6.98 12.97 -9.44
C PHE A 32 -6.85 12.97 -10.97
N GLU A 33 -5.64 13.16 -11.52
CA GLU A 33 -5.39 13.20 -12.97
C GLU A 33 -4.40 12.10 -13.39
N PRO A 34 -4.78 10.80 -13.28
CA PRO A 34 -3.84 9.69 -13.45
C PRO A 34 -3.15 9.67 -14.82
N VAL A 35 -3.85 10.04 -15.89
CA VAL A 35 -3.26 10.10 -17.23
C VAL A 35 -2.20 11.20 -17.31
N LYS A 36 -2.49 12.40 -16.80
CA LYS A 36 -1.52 13.51 -16.81
C LYS A 36 -0.31 13.21 -15.94
N ALA A 37 -0.53 12.61 -14.77
CA ALA A 37 0.55 12.16 -13.89
C ALA A 37 1.41 11.07 -14.58
N GLY A 38 0.79 10.10 -15.25
CA GLY A 38 1.48 9.09 -16.05
C GLY A 38 2.37 9.68 -17.14
N GLU A 39 1.85 10.63 -17.92
CA GLU A 39 2.63 11.31 -18.95
C GLU A 39 3.74 12.20 -18.36
N ALA A 40 3.48 12.86 -17.24
CA ALA A 40 4.47 13.69 -16.55
C ALA A 40 5.64 12.83 -16.04
N ILE A 41 5.37 11.75 -15.29
CA ILE A 41 6.43 10.92 -14.71
C ILE A 41 7.30 10.27 -15.79
N LEU A 42 6.71 9.83 -16.91
CA LEU A 42 7.46 9.25 -18.03
C LEU A 42 8.37 10.29 -18.68
N ARG A 43 7.86 11.50 -18.98
CA ARG A 43 8.66 12.58 -19.59
C ARG A 43 9.83 13.01 -18.71
N GLU A 44 9.63 13.08 -17.40
CA GLU A 44 10.68 13.49 -16.47
C GLU A 44 11.85 12.52 -16.36
N THR A 45 11.67 11.25 -16.75
CA THR A 45 12.79 10.29 -16.74
C THR A 45 13.77 10.53 -17.89
N GLY A 46 13.29 11.01 -19.04
CA GLY A 46 14.10 11.15 -20.26
C GLY A 46 14.59 9.81 -20.84
N GLU A 47 14.14 8.67 -20.32
CA GLU A 47 14.58 7.34 -20.73
C GLU A 47 13.82 6.85 -21.97
N ASP A 48 14.52 6.15 -22.87
CA ASP A 48 13.89 5.50 -24.02
C ASP A 48 13.28 4.13 -23.64
N ILE A 49 11.96 4.12 -23.46
CA ILE A 49 11.20 2.97 -22.97
C ILE A 49 10.76 2.10 -24.16
N GLN A 50 11.40 0.94 -24.31
CA GLN A 50 11.11 -0.02 -25.38
C GLN A 50 9.76 -0.73 -25.15
N ARG A 51 9.49 -1.13 -23.89
CA ARG A 51 8.23 -1.79 -23.51
C ARG A 51 7.71 -1.18 -22.22
N LEU A 52 6.43 -0.86 -22.23
CA LEU A 52 5.70 -0.28 -21.11
C LEU A 52 4.53 -1.18 -20.74
N VAL A 53 4.42 -1.54 -19.47
CA VAL A 53 3.21 -2.14 -18.89
C VAL A 53 2.58 -1.13 -17.92
N VAL A 54 1.27 -0.98 -18.01
CA VAL A 54 0.50 -0.02 -17.21
C VAL A 54 -0.51 -0.75 -16.33
N THR A 55 -0.57 -0.35 -15.07
CA THR A 55 -1.42 -0.93 -14.04
C THR A 55 -2.02 0.16 -13.15
N GLY A 56 -2.71 -0.23 -12.09
CA GLY A 56 -3.38 0.69 -11.18
C GLY A 56 -4.78 1.09 -11.62
N TYR A 57 -5.42 1.95 -10.83
CA TYR A 57 -6.77 2.46 -11.06
C TYR A 57 -6.94 3.13 -12.43
N GLY A 58 -6.01 4.01 -12.79
CA GLY A 58 -6.07 4.80 -14.03
C GLY A 58 -5.66 4.07 -15.31
N ARG A 59 -5.25 2.80 -15.23
CA ARG A 59 -4.62 2.05 -16.34
C ARG A 59 -5.44 2.02 -17.63
N VAL A 60 -6.76 1.95 -17.53
CA VAL A 60 -7.66 1.83 -18.70
C VAL A 60 -7.78 3.13 -19.48
N ALA A 61 -7.54 4.27 -18.82
CA ALA A 61 -7.59 5.59 -19.45
C ALA A 61 -6.25 5.98 -20.08
N PHE A 62 -5.20 5.19 -19.86
CA PHE A 62 -3.87 5.45 -20.39
C PHE A 62 -3.67 4.70 -21.71
N ASN A 63 -3.44 5.45 -22.79
CA ASN A 63 -3.47 4.94 -24.17
C ASN A 63 -2.13 4.39 -24.68
N ARG A 64 -1.17 4.12 -23.80
CA ARG A 64 0.18 3.64 -24.14
C ARG A 64 0.54 2.42 -23.31
N GLY A 65 1.25 1.47 -23.92
CA GLY A 65 1.73 0.26 -23.26
C GLY A 65 0.65 -0.81 -23.06
N LYS A 66 1.08 -1.97 -22.55
CA LYS A 66 0.21 -3.12 -22.28
C LYS A 66 -0.48 -2.92 -20.94
N VAL A 67 -1.80 -3.05 -20.90
CA VAL A 67 -2.57 -2.94 -19.66
C VAL A 67 -2.59 -4.28 -18.92
N VAL A 68 -2.24 -4.28 -17.63
CA VAL A 68 -2.30 -5.45 -16.75
C VAL A 68 -2.93 -5.05 -15.41
N THR A 69 -3.70 -5.96 -14.80
CA THR A 69 -4.36 -5.68 -13.51
C THR A 69 -3.35 -5.46 -12.40
N GLU A 70 -3.71 -4.59 -11.46
CA GLU A 70 -2.86 -4.30 -10.29
C GLU A 70 -2.62 -5.56 -9.45
N ILE A 71 -3.63 -6.42 -9.32
CA ILE A 71 -3.52 -7.71 -8.61
C ILE A 71 -2.41 -8.59 -9.20
N THR A 72 -2.36 -8.71 -10.54
CA THR A 72 -1.34 -9.52 -11.22
C THR A 72 0.03 -8.90 -11.09
N CYS A 73 0.15 -7.58 -11.29
CA CYS A 73 1.41 -6.87 -11.13
C CYS A 73 1.92 -6.96 -9.68
N GLN A 74 1.04 -6.79 -8.70
CA GLN A 74 1.37 -6.89 -7.28
C GLN A 74 1.90 -8.27 -6.92
N ALA A 75 1.21 -9.33 -7.38
CA ALA A 75 1.66 -10.70 -7.18
C ALA A 75 3.03 -10.96 -7.81
N LYS A 76 3.25 -10.48 -9.04
CA LYS A 76 4.53 -10.62 -9.74
C LYS A 76 5.68 -9.89 -9.02
N GLY A 77 5.48 -8.62 -8.66
CA GLY A 77 6.50 -7.83 -7.97
C GLY A 77 6.82 -8.39 -6.59
N CYS A 78 5.82 -8.85 -5.85
CA CYS A 78 6.03 -9.49 -4.55
C CYS A 78 6.70 -10.87 -4.67
N HIS A 79 6.42 -11.64 -5.73
CA HIS A 79 7.05 -12.93 -5.95
C HIS A 79 8.55 -12.80 -6.26
N GLU A 80 8.96 -11.76 -6.98
CA GLU A 80 10.38 -11.47 -7.23
C GLU A 80 11.14 -11.23 -5.92
N LEU A 81 10.53 -10.53 -4.97
CA LEU A 81 11.18 -10.14 -3.71
C LEU A 81 11.10 -11.22 -2.64
N PHE A 82 9.97 -11.95 -2.59
CA PHE A 82 9.64 -12.93 -1.55
C PHE A 82 8.95 -14.15 -2.20
N PRO A 83 9.70 -14.98 -2.93
CA PRO A 83 9.12 -16.09 -3.70
C PRO A 83 8.36 -17.08 -2.81
N GLU A 84 8.82 -17.28 -1.58
CA GLU A 84 8.30 -18.24 -0.59
C GLU A 84 7.03 -17.81 0.15
N VAL A 85 6.63 -16.54 0.07
CA VAL A 85 5.47 -16.02 0.83
C VAL A 85 4.23 -15.94 -0.04
N GLU A 86 3.16 -16.64 0.34
CA GLU A 86 1.95 -16.77 -0.50
C GLU A 86 0.97 -15.60 -0.37
N PHE A 87 0.93 -14.92 0.77
CA PHE A 87 -0.08 -13.90 1.04
C PHE A 87 0.52 -12.50 0.98
N ILE A 88 -0.20 -11.59 0.32
CA ILE A 88 0.16 -10.19 0.14
C ILE A 88 -1.01 -9.34 0.60
N LEU A 89 -0.81 -8.53 1.65
CA LEU A 89 -1.69 -7.44 2.01
C LEU A 89 -1.17 -6.17 1.37
N ASP A 90 -1.97 -5.54 0.52
CA ASP A 90 -1.68 -4.22 -0.05
C ASP A 90 -2.64 -3.18 0.54
N LEU A 91 -2.07 -2.13 1.15
CA LEU A 91 -2.83 -1.04 1.73
C LEU A 91 -2.59 0.26 0.95
N GLY A 92 -3.48 0.50 -0.01
CA GLY A 92 -3.55 1.71 -0.81
C GLY A 92 -4.23 2.87 -0.07
N GLY A 93 -4.36 4.00 -0.78
CA GLY A 93 -5.07 5.18 -0.24
C GLY A 93 -6.58 4.95 -0.14
N GLN A 94 -7.21 4.46 -1.20
CA GLN A 94 -8.67 4.34 -1.28
C GLN A 94 -9.19 2.90 -1.12
N ASP A 95 -8.30 1.91 -1.18
CA ASP A 95 -8.66 0.51 -1.08
C ASP A 95 -7.63 -0.27 -0.23
N ALA A 96 -8.00 -1.49 0.11
CA ALA A 96 -7.09 -2.51 0.64
C ALA A 96 -7.33 -3.82 -0.10
N LYS A 97 -6.26 -4.58 -0.34
CA LYS A 97 -6.30 -5.84 -1.10
C LYS A 97 -5.57 -6.92 -0.32
N ILE A 98 -6.13 -8.12 -0.28
CA ILE A 98 -5.42 -9.32 0.18
C ILE A 98 -5.37 -10.29 -1.00
N ILE A 99 -4.16 -10.73 -1.35
CA ILE A 99 -3.89 -11.54 -2.54
C ILE A 99 -3.19 -12.81 -2.06
N LYS A 100 -3.65 -13.96 -2.55
CA LYS A 100 -2.96 -15.25 -2.42
C LYS A 100 -2.35 -15.62 -3.76
N LYS A 101 -1.03 -15.85 -3.79
CA LYS A 101 -0.29 -16.36 -4.95
C LYS A 101 0.15 -17.82 -4.76
N ASP A 102 0.35 -18.54 -5.85
CA ASP A 102 0.96 -19.88 -5.84
C ASP A 102 2.51 -19.80 -5.85
N GLY A 103 3.16 -20.96 -5.84
CA GLY A 103 4.63 -21.08 -5.88
C GLY A 103 5.26 -20.59 -7.18
N GLN A 104 4.48 -20.28 -8.21
CA GLN A 104 4.94 -19.69 -9.48
C GLN A 104 4.61 -18.20 -9.59
N GLY A 105 4.08 -17.60 -8.52
CA GLY A 105 3.72 -16.18 -8.49
C GLY A 105 2.38 -15.84 -9.13
N ARG A 106 1.57 -16.84 -9.51
CA ARG A 106 0.25 -16.62 -10.13
C ARG A 106 -0.79 -16.38 -9.05
N VAL A 107 -1.73 -15.48 -9.34
CA VAL A 107 -2.84 -15.17 -8.43
C VAL A 107 -3.79 -16.35 -8.35
N VAL A 108 -3.98 -16.90 -7.15
CA VAL A 108 -4.91 -18.00 -6.87
C VAL A 108 -6.25 -17.45 -6.42
N ASN A 109 -6.23 -16.46 -5.53
CA ASN A 109 -7.43 -15.83 -5.00
C ASN A 109 -7.10 -14.42 -4.50
N PHE A 110 -8.09 -13.53 -4.43
CA PHE A 110 -7.93 -12.22 -3.84
C PHE A 110 -9.26 -11.67 -3.31
N LEU A 111 -9.17 -10.78 -2.32
CA LEU A 111 -10.29 -9.95 -1.88
C LEU A 111 -9.85 -8.48 -1.92
N MET A 112 -10.81 -7.60 -2.17
CA MET A 112 -10.60 -6.15 -2.20
C MET A 112 -11.70 -5.46 -1.40
N ASN A 113 -11.30 -4.47 -0.60
CA ASN A 113 -12.21 -3.53 0.05
C ASN A 113 -11.98 -2.14 -0.56
N ASP A 114 -12.91 -1.70 -1.40
CA ASP A 114 -12.90 -0.42 -2.13
C ASP A 114 -14.10 0.48 -1.77
N LYS A 115 -15.09 -0.04 -1.03
CA LYS A 115 -16.33 0.69 -0.70
C LYS A 115 -16.23 1.52 0.58
N CYS A 116 -15.27 1.23 1.44
CA CYS A 116 -15.19 1.83 2.77
C CYS A 116 -13.78 2.33 3.04
N ALA A 117 -13.65 3.63 3.29
CA ALA A 117 -12.38 4.26 3.68
C ALA A 117 -11.83 3.68 4.99
N ALA A 118 -12.69 3.12 5.84
CA ALA A 118 -12.27 2.47 7.05
C ALA A 118 -11.38 1.26 6.72
N GLY A 119 -10.14 1.28 7.24
CA GLY A 119 -9.14 0.27 6.91
C GLY A 119 -8.37 0.51 5.61
N THR A 120 -8.40 1.73 5.06
CA THR A 120 -7.53 2.16 3.96
C THR A 120 -6.56 3.25 4.44
N GLY A 121 -5.60 3.63 3.59
CA GLY A 121 -4.71 4.77 3.87
C GLY A 121 -5.47 6.07 4.11
N ARG A 122 -6.62 6.28 3.44
CA ARG A 122 -7.45 7.47 3.59
C ARG A 122 -7.97 7.67 5.01
N PHE A 123 -8.27 6.58 5.73
CA PHE A 123 -8.68 6.67 7.13
C PHE A 123 -7.56 7.26 8.00
N LEU A 124 -6.32 6.80 7.81
CA LEU A 124 -5.16 7.34 8.51
C LEU A 124 -4.89 8.78 8.10
N GLU A 125 -4.89 9.08 6.80
CA GLU A 125 -4.67 10.44 6.28
C GLU A 125 -5.62 11.48 6.89
N VAL A 126 -6.93 11.20 6.90
CA VAL A 126 -7.94 12.14 7.42
C VAL A 126 -7.72 12.41 8.90
N ILE A 127 -7.54 11.37 9.69
CA ILE A 127 -7.45 11.50 11.15
C ILE A 127 -6.11 12.09 11.57
N LEU A 128 -5.01 11.71 10.93
CA LEU A 128 -3.68 12.27 11.20
C LEU A 128 -3.63 13.76 10.84
N ALA A 129 -4.22 14.15 9.71
CA ALA A 129 -4.35 15.56 9.33
C ALA A 129 -5.16 16.36 10.37
N ALA A 130 -6.25 15.80 10.89
CA ALA A 130 -7.11 16.47 11.88
C ALA A 130 -6.41 16.74 13.22
N ILE A 131 -5.42 15.91 13.60
CA ILE A 131 -4.69 16.05 14.87
C ILE A 131 -3.34 16.79 14.74
N GLY A 132 -2.96 17.18 13.52
CA GLY A 132 -1.69 17.83 13.18
C GLY A 132 -0.50 16.86 13.05
N ASP A 133 0.31 17.07 12.02
CA ASP A 133 1.35 16.14 11.49
C ASP A 133 2.56 15.85 12.39
N GLU A 134 2.64 16.38 13.60
CA GLU A 134 3.84 16.26 14.46
C GLU A 134 4.02 14.89 15.14
N PHE A 135 3.42 13.83 14.61
CA PHE A 135 3.57 12.50 15.18
C PHE A 135 4.78 11.76 14.57
N GLN A 136 5.73 11.37 15.43
CA GLN A 136 6.87 10.56 15.05
C GLN A 136 6.53 9.06 15.10
N ASP A 137 6.35 8.45 13.93
CA ASP A 137 6.03 7.03 13.71
C ASP A 137 6.88 6.05 14.54
N GLU A 138 8.14 6.38 14.75
CA GLU A 138 9.11 5.58 15.50
C GLU A 138 8.83 5.52 17.01
N VAL A 139 8.15 6.52 17.56
CA VAL A 139 7.91 6.65 19.01
C VAL A 139 6.81 5.69 19.49
N LEU A 140 5.93 5.19 18.62
CA LEU A 140 4.84 4.28 19.02
C LEU A 140 5.22 2.81 19.07
N VAL A 141 6.42 2.47 18.62
CA VAL A 141 6.88 1.08 18.53
C VAL A 141 7.30 0.53 19.91
N ASN A 142 7.30 1.37 20.96
CA ASN A 142 7.79 1.07 22.31
C ASN A 142 6.70 1.15 23.40
N GLU A 143 5.76 0.20 23.39
CA GLU A 143 4.76 -0.02 24.47
C GLU A 143 3.96 1.22 24.92
N VAL A 144 3.69 2.15 24.00
CA VAL A 144 2.75 3.22 24.28
C VAL A 144 1.37 2.60 24.52
N LYS A 145 0.73 2.97 25.64
CA LYS A 145 -0.64 2.59 25.93
C LYS A 145 -1.53 3.04 24.77
N ALA A 146 -2.14 2.08 24.07
CA ALA A 146 -3.07 2.37 22.99
C ALA A 146 -4.47 2.61 23.56
N VAL A 147 -5.00 3.82 23.41
CA VAL A 147 -6.38 4.12 23.82
C VAL A 147 -7.35 3.49 22.82
N PRO A 148 -8.41 2.81 23.27
CA PRO A 148 -9.36 2.22 22.35
C PRO A 148 -10.09 3.30 21.54
N ILE A 149 -10.09 3.14 20.21
CA ILE A 149 -10.94 3.88 19.29
C ILE A 149 -12.00 2.90 18.79
N ASN A 150 -13.26 3.18 19.13
CA ASN A 150 -14.38 2.26 18.91
C ASN A 150 -15.06 2.50 17.56
N SER A 151 -14.99 3.71 17.05
CA SER A 151 -15.60 4.09 15.78
C SER A 151 -14.77 3.61 14.60
N MET A 152 -15.41 2.90 13.67
CA MET A 152 -14.79 2.50 12.41
C MET A 152 -15.16 3.41 11.24
N CYS A 153 -16.30 4.10 11.29
CA CYS A 153 -16.62 5.12 10.30
C CYS A 153 -15.61 6.27 10.43
N THR A 154 -14.92 6.64 9.34
CA THR A 154 -13.87 7.68 9.37
C THR A 154 -14.34 8.98 10.01
N VAL A 155 -15.57 9.42 9.69
CA VAL A 155 -16.17 10.66 10.23
C VAL A 155 -16.36 10.59 11.75
N PHE A 156 -16.83 9.45 12.26
CA PHE A 156 -17.01 9.27 13.71
C PHE A 156 -15.70 9.01 14.43
N ALA A 157 -14.76 8.32 13.79
CA ALA A 157 -13.42 8.08 14.32
C ALA A 157 -12.63 9.40 14.47
N GLU A 158 -12.74 10.30 13.49
CA GLU A 158 -12.19 11.65 13.57
C GLU A 158 -12.76 12.41 14.77
N SER A 159 -14.09 12.40 14.92
CA SER A 159 -14.77 13.04 16.06
C SER A 159 -14.37 12.44 17.41
N GLU A 160 -14.25 11.12 17.50
CA GLU A 160 -13.81 10.40 18.70
C GLU A 160 -12.37 10.77 19.07
N VAL A 161 -11.47 10.82 18.08
CA VAL A 161 -10.06 11.20 18.25
C VAL A 161 -9.94 12.64 18.75
N ILE A 162 -10.65 13.59 18.13
CA ILE A 162 -10.67 14.99 18.57
C ILE A 162 -11.19 15.10 20.01
N SER A 163 -12.23 14.35 20.35
CA SER A 163 -12.81 14.33 21.70
C SER A 163 -11.83 13.78 22.75
N LEU A 164 -11.06 12.74 22.42
CA LEU A 164 -10.04 12.18 23.31
C LEU A 164 -8.93 13.21 23.60
N LEU A 165 -8.46 13.92 22.57
CA LEU A 165 -7.46 14.97 22.72
C LEU A 165 -7.99 16.14 23.54
N ALA A 166 -9.22 16.57 23.30
CA ALA A 166 -9.86 17.66 24.06
C ALA A 166 -10.02 17.33 25.56
N ARG A 167 -10.15 16.04 25.91
CA ARG A 167 -10.17 15.55 27.30
C ARG A 167 -8.78 15.43 27.93
N GLY A 168 -7.72 15.83 27.23
CA GLY A 168 -6.34 15.76 27.72
C GLY A 168 -5.69 14.39 27.57
N THR A 169 -6.26 13.48 26.78
CA THR A 169 -5.61 12.19 26.49
C THR A 169 -4.30 12.45 25.73
N PRO A 170 -3.16 11.86 26.14
CA PRO A 170 -1.90 12.10 25.46
C PRO A 170 -1.99 11.72 23.97
N LYS A 171 -1.58 12.64 23.09
CA LYS A 171 -1.65 12.44 21.63
C LYS A 171 -1.03 11.13 21.16
N ARG A 172 0.12 10.74 21.73
CA ARG A 172 0.78 9.44 21.44
C ARG A 172 -0.12 8.22 21.72
N GLU A 173 -0.93 8.26 22.78
CA GLU A 173 -1.80 7.15 23.15
C GLU A 173 -3.01 7.04 22.20
N VAL A 174 -3.51 8.19 21.75
CA VAL A 174 -4.57 8.27 20.75
C VAL A 174 -4.08 7.75 19.39
N VAL A 175 -2.89 8.15 18.95
CA VAL A 175 -2.31 7.68 17.68
C VAL A 175 -1.95 6.19 17.74
N ALA A 176 -1.44 5.69 18.88
CA ALA A 176 -1.26 4.25 19.08
C ALA A 176 -2.60 3.49 18.97
N GLY A 177 -3.66 4.05 19.57
CA GLY A 177 -5.02 3.56 19.42
C GLY A 177 -5.48 3.46 17.97
N LEU A 178 -5.21 4.51 17.19
CA LEU A 178 -5.54 4.59 15.77
C LEU A 178 -4.89 3.48 14.95
N PHE A 179 -3.55 3.36 15.04
CA PHE A 179 -2.84 2.32 14.30
C PHE A 179 -3.24 0.91 14.74
N LYS A 180 -3.45 0.69 16.05
CA LYS A 180 -3.94 -0.60 16.56
C LYS A 180 -5.32 -0.95 16.02
N THR A 181 -6.25 0.01 15.98
CA THR A 181 -7.60 -0.21 15.43
C THR A 181 -7.54 -0.55 13.94
N VAL A 182 -6.69 0.12 13.16
CA VAL A 182 -6.49 -0.19 11.74
C VAL A 182 -5.86 -1.58 11.58
N ALA A 183 -4.80 -1.89 12.32
CA ALA A 183 -4.13 -3.18 12.30
C ALA A 183 -5.10 -4.34 12.59
N LYS A 184 -5.94 -4.21 13.63
CA LYS A 184 -6.96 -5.21 13.98
C LYS A 184 -7.96 -5.45 12.85
N ARG A 185 -8.33 -4.41 12.11
CA ARG A 185 -9.22 -4.55 10.94
C ARG A 185 -8.51 -5.25 9.78
N LEU A 186 -7.27 -4.87 9.49
CA LEU A 186 -6.46 -5.52 8.45
C LEU A 186 -6.23 -6.99 8.78
N ALA A 187 -5.97 -7.34 10.03
CA ALA A 187 -5.82 -8.72 10.47
C ALA A 187 -7.09 -9.55 10.20
N LYS A 188 -8.27 -9.00 10.50
CA LYS A 188 -9.55 -9.64 10.13
C LYS A 188 -9.74 -9.77 8.62
N PHE A 189 -9.30 -8.78 7.85
CA PHE A 189 -9.38 -8.80 6.40
C PHE A 189 -8.46 -9.88 5.81
N VAL A 190 -7.24 -10.03 6.33
CA VAL A 190 -6.33 -11.12 6.00
C VAL A 190 -7.00 -12.47 6.30
N ALA A 191 -7.52 -12.63 7.51
CA ALA A 191 -8.21 -13.85 7.95
C ALA A 191 -9.41 -14.24 7.08
N SER A 192 -10.04 -13.27 6.39
CA SER A 192 -11.18 -13.52 5.50
C SER A 192 -10.79 -14.21 4.18
N LEU A 193 -9.53 -14.10 3.75
CA LEU A 193 -8.99 -14.86 2.61
C LEU A 193 -8.35 -16.18 3.07
N GLY A 194 -7.74 -16.20 4.25
CA GLY A 194 -7.10 -17.38 4.83
C GLY A 194 -6.20 -17.06 6.01
N GLN A 195 -5.49 -18.06 6.53
CA GLN A 195 -4.58 -17.92 7.66
C GLN A 195 -3.12 -18.10 7.18
N PRO A 196 -2.43 -17.01 6.82
CA PRO A 196 -1.03 -17.09 6.40
C PRO A 196 -0.11 -17.50 7.54
N ARG A 197 0.99 -18.21 7.22
CA ARG A 197 2.14 -18.38 8.13
C ARG A 197 3.08 -17.19 8.12
N LYS A 198 3.10 -16.44 7.02
CA LYS A 198 3.92 -15.25 6.76
C LYS A 198 3.17 -14.35 5.79
N LEU A 199 3.28 -13.03 5.94
CA LEU A 199 2.54 -12.05 5.15
C LEU A 199 3.49 -11.02 4.55
N ILE A 200 3.36 -10.73 3.25
CA ILE A 200 3.98 -9.55 2.63
C ILE A 200 3.04 -8.37 2.84
N PHE A 201 3.53 -7.25 3.37
CA PHE A 201 2.75 -6.02 3.52
C PHE A 201 3.29 -4.90 2.62
N THR A 202 2.44 -4.40 1.73
CA THR A 202 2.79 -3.45 0.67
C THR A 202 1.87 -2.23 0.65
N GLY A 203 2.14 -1.32 -0.29
CA GLY A 203 1.36 -0.11 -0.48
C GLY A 203 1.81 1.02 0.44
N GLY A 204 1.13 2.17 0.33
CA GLY A 204 1.46 3.37 1.10
C GLY A 204 1.37 3.15 2.61
N GLY A 205 0.40 2.34 3.05
CA GLY A 205 0.21 2.04 4.46
C GLY A 205 1.35 1.25 5.12
N ALA A 206 2.09 0.46 4.34
CA ALA A 206 3.25 -0.28 4.83
C ALA A 206 4.45 0.64 5.15
N ASN A 207 4.42 1.93 4.81
CA ASN A 207 5.44 2.89 5.25
C ASN A 207 5.30 3.26 6.73
N TYR A 208 4.11 3.11 7.33
CA TYR A 208 3.92 3.36 8.76
C TYR A 208 4.49 2.21 9.61
N LYS A 209 5.64 2.43 10.25
CA LYS A 209 6.28 1.52 11.22
C LYS A 209 5.32 1.13 12.35
N ALA A 210 4.54 2.07 12.88
CA ALA A 210 3.54 1.77 13.90
C ALA A 210 2.48 0.79 13.39
N LEU A 211 2.00 0.98 12.15
CA LEU A 211 1.03 0.07 11.55
C LEU A 211 1.62 -1.32 11.34
N ARG A 212 2.85 -1.40 10.82
CA ARG A 212 3.60 -2.67 10.65
C ARG A 212 3.71 -3.43 11.98
N PHE A 213 4.09 -2.72 13.04
CA PHE A 213 4.23 -3.28 14.38
C PHE A 213 2.92 -3.83 14.94
N PHE A 214 1.85 -3.03 14.92
CA PHE A 214 0.56 -3.49 15.42
C PHE A 214 -0.02 -4.61 14.56
N LEU A 215 0.13 -4.55 13.24
CA LEU A 215 -0.34 -5.59 12.34
C LEU A 215 0.35 -6.94 12.63
N GLN A 216 1.67 -6.93 12.79
CA GLN A 216 2.42 -8.13 13.16
C GLN A 216 1.97 -8.71 14.50
N ARG A 217 1.75 -7.86 15.52
CA ARG A 217 1.23 -8.30 16.82
C ARG A 217 -0.18 -8.87 16.75
N GLU A 218 -1.08 -8.24 16.00
CA GLU A 218 -2.47 -8.70 15.86
C GLU A 218 -2.58 -10.02 15.08
N LEU A 219 -1.68 -10.26 14.11
CA LEU A 219 -1.65 -11.51 13.35
C LEU A 219 -0.90 -12.65 14.05
N GLY A 220 0.10 -12.33 14.89
CA GLY A 220 0.95 -13.34 15.54
C GLY A 220 1.86 -14.12 14.58
N ILE A 221 2.13 -13.55 13.39
CA ILE A 221 2.98 -14.14 12.35
C ILE A 221 3.99 -13.12 11.85
N GLU A 222 5.02 -13.56 11.15
CA GLU A 222 5.99 -12.66 10.52
C GLU A 222 5.33 -11.83 9.40
N VAL A 223 5.51 -10.50 9.46
CA VAL A 223 5.10 -9.56 8.41
C VAL A 223 6.33 -8.98 7.75
N VAL A 224 6.63 -9.41 6.53
CA VAL A 224 7.74 -8.87 5.72
C VAL A 224 7.28 -7.70 4.88
N VAL A 225 8.18 -6.73 4.72
CA VAL A 225 7.91 -5.49 4.01
C VAL A 225 9.02 -5.27 2.99
N PRO A 226 8.70 -5.06 1.70
CA PRO A 226 9.67 -4.67 0.69
C PRO A 226 10.45 -3.41 1.13
N PRO A 227 11.69 -3.22 0.65
CA PRO A 227 12.41 -1.96 0.86
C PRO A 227 11.61 -0.74 0.42
N GLU A 228 10.94 -0.86 -0.73
CA GLU A 228 10.04 0.15 -1.30
C GLU A 228 8.63 -0.43 -1.46
N PRO A 229 7.82 -0.44 -0.39
CA PRO A 229 6.52 -1.15 -0.42
C PRO A 229 5.51 -0.50 -1.36
N SER A 230 5.63 0.80 -1.62
CA SER A 230 4.72 1.60 -2.45
C SER A 230 4.86 1.37 -3.95
N VAL A 231 5.93 0.72 -4.42
CA VAL A 231 6.25 0.58 -5.87
C VAL A 231 6.17 -0.85 -6.38
N THR A 232 5.76 -1.80 -5.53
CA THR A 232 5.74 -3.24 -5.85
C THR A 232 4.85 -3.59 -7.06
N ALA A 233 3.69 -2.94 -7.23
CA ALA A 233 2.88 -3.09 -8.44
C ALA A 233 3.61 -2.59 -9.69
N ALA A 234 4.25 -1.42 -9.62
CA ALA A 234 5.03 -0.87 -10.73
C ALA A 234 6.25 -1.76 -11.06
N LEU A 235 6.90 -2.34 -10.04
CA LEU A 235 7.98 -3.32 -10.22
C LEU A 235 7.45 -4.55 -10.98
N GLY A 236 6.33 -5.13 -10.54
CA GLY A 236 5.73 -6.27 -11.23
C GLY A 236 5.34 -5.97 -12.67
N ALA A 237 4.80 -4.77 -12.93
CA ALA A 237 4.54 -4.31 -14.28
C ALA A 237 5.84 -4.24 -15.12
N ALA A 238 6.93 -3.70 -14.57
CA ALA A 238 8.20 -3.60 -15.27
C ALA A 238 8.83 -4.97 -15.56
N LEU A 239 8.68 -5.93 -14.63
CA LEU A 239 9.11 -7.32 -14.83
C LEU A 239 8.31 -8.00 -15.96
N ILE A 240 6.99 -7.80 -16.00
CA ILE A 240 6.15 -8.29 -17.12
C ILE A 240 6.57 -7.64 -18.43
N ALA A 241 6.91 -6.35 -18.42
CA ALA A 241 7.40 -5.65 -19.60
C ALA A 241 8.73 -6.22 -20.10
N LYS A 242 9.61 -6.68 -19.21
CA LYS A 242 10.88 -7.33 -19.55
C LYS A 242 10.70 -8.72 -20.17
N GLU A 243 9.73 -9.48 -19.68
CA GLU A 243 9.45 -10.86 -20.12
C GLU A 243 8.68 -10.96 -21.46
N ALA A 244 7.94 -9.92 -21.83
CA ALA A 244 7.01 -9.93 -22.97
C ALA A 244 7.65 -9.51 -24.30
#